data_AF-A0A9D5E9V7-F1
#
_entry.id   AF-A0A9D5E9V7-F1
#
_cell.length_a   1.000
_cell.length_b   1.000
_cell.length_c   1.000
_cell.angle_alpha   90.00
_cell.angle_beta   90.00
_cell.angle_gamma   90.00
#
_symmetry.space_group_name_H-M   'P 1'
#
loop_
_entity.id
_entity.type
_entity.pdbx_description
1 polymer ?
#
loop_
_entity_poly.entity_id
_entity_poly.type
_entity_poly.pdbx_seq_one_letter_code
_entity_poly.pdbx_strand_id
1 'polypeptide(L)'
;MDPVPSPKTIGLLIAAVCSAVALGSGYAMARRVGNYNLRNPPQLFDCRQIEDRDFTFAGRPVRLEDAADEHGRSAVRLTYGDRSVTFAVHPPVIKNFGDLGPYADWLAVVELSPLELGRIVTDEHGVAPRRLAVINRNTAGFDPDTWGSVRVKDWLFDIYELTPAGDIDRSTHQFQTRNRVSGAMETPAEVEARRELEKAGRAPPPPDQAITDVRPIAERSWQWQAALFAVPRGQVSRYRFRTDAVAGNLTTEGMGWTLPLTGFSMMGALVGMGVFLSGFVARRTV
;
A
#
# COMPACT_ATOMS: atom_id res chain seq x y z
N MET A 1 18.03 -4.56 -61.72
CA MET A 1 18.00 -5.32 -60.44
C MET A 1 18.71 -4.46 -59.43
N ASP A 2 18.04 -4.03 -58.37
CA ASP A 2 18.69 -3.24 -57.34
C ASP A 2 19.64 -4.12 -56.52
N PRO A 3 20.85 -3.62 -56.16
CA PRO A 3 21.80 -4.41 -55.40
C PRO A 3 21.23 -4.72 -54.00
N VAL A 4 21.26 -6.02 -53.63
CA VAL A 4 20.86 -6.46 -52.28
C VAL A 4 21.82 -5.82 -51.27
N PRO A 5 21.31 -5.15 -50.22
CA PRO A 5 22.16 -4.50 -49.23
C PRO A 5 23.04 -5.51 -48.49
N SER A 6 24.28 -5.13 -48.20
CA SER A 6 25.21 -5.99 -47.47
C SER A 6 24.74 -6.28 -46.04
N PRO A 7 25.08 -7.44 -45.44
CA PRO A 7 24.74 -7.73 -44.04
C PRO A 7 25.20 -6.66 -43.04
N LYS A 8 26.31 -5.96 -43.33
CA LYS A 8 26.79 -4.83 -42.53
C LYS A 8 25.81 -3.67 -42.57
N THR A 9 25.35 -3.31 -43.76
CA THR A 9 24.36 -2.24 -43.95
C THR A 9 23.07 -2.59 -43.22
N ILE A 10 22.60 -3.84 -43.33
CA ILE A 10 21.40 -4.32 -42.64
C ILE A 10 21.58 -4.25 -41.12
N GLY A 11 22.68 -4.79 -40.58
CA GLY A 11 22.96 -4.78 -39.14
C GLY A 11 23.06 -3.36 -38.58
N LEU A 12 23.74 -2.45 -39.28
CA LEU A 12 23.85 -1.05 -38.89
C LEU A 12 22.50 -0.33 -38.90
N LEU A 13 21.66 -0.57 -39.92
CA LEU A 13 20.32 0.01 -39.99
C LEU A 13 19.43 -0.49 -38.84
N ILE A 14 19.44 -1.79 -38.56
CA ILE A 14 18.72 -2.37 -37.42
C ILE A 14 19.20 -1.73 -36.12
N ALA A 15 20.52 -1.68 -35.90
CA ALA A 15 21.10 -1.11 -34.70
C ALA A 15 20.71 0.36 -34.51
N ALA A 16 20.78 1.17 -35.57
CA ALA A 16 20.45 2.59 -35.54
C ALA A 16 18.96 2.83 -35.25
N VAL A 17 18.06 2.14 -35.97
CA VAL A 17 16.61 2.27 -35.78
C VAL A 17 16.22 1.83 -34.38
N CYS A 18 16.66 0.66 -33.94
CA CYS A 18 16.36 0.15 -32.61
C CYS A 18 16.93 1.05 -31.50
N SER A 19 18.12 1.62 -31.67
CA SER A 19 18.68 2.58 -30.72
C SER A 19 17.86 3.87 -30.64
N ALA A 20 17.43 4.40 -31.79
CA ALA A 20 16.58 5.59 -31.83
C ALA A 20 15.23 5.34 -31.14
N VAL A 21 14.61 4.18 -31.37
CA VAL A 21 13.37 3.78 -30.70
C VAL A 21 13.59 3.59 -29.20
N ALA A 22 14.70 2.98 -28.77
CA ALA A 22 15.04 2.80 -27.35
C ALA A 22 15.21 4.16 -26.64
N LEU A 23 15.91 5.11 -27.26
CA LEU A 23 16.08 6.47 -26.72
C LEU A 23 14.75 7.23 -26.64
N GLY A 24 13.96 7.20 -27.72
CA GLY A 24 12.65 7.85 -27.76
C GLY A 24 11.67 7.28 -26.73
N SER A 25 11.60 5.95 -26.61
CA SER A 25 10.75 5.27 -25.63
C SER A 25 11.25 5.47 -24.19
N GLY A 26 12.56 5.47 -23.97
CA GLY A 26 13.16 5.81 -22.67
C GLY A 26 12.86 7.24 -22.22
N TYR A 27 12.93 8.23 -23.13
CA TYR A 27 12.55 9.61 -22.83
C TYR A 27 11.05 9.73 -22.52
N ALA A 28 10.18 9.08 -23.31
CA ALA A 28 8.75 9.05 -23.05
C ALA A 28 8.43 8.39 -21.69
N MET A 29 9.13 7.30 -21.35
CA MET A 29 9.04 6.62 -20.06
C MET A 29 9.43 7.55 -18.90
N ALA A 30 10.58 8.24 -19.01
CA ALA A 30 11.05 9.18 -17.99
C ALA A 30 10.04 10.33 -17.77
N ARG A 31 9.48 10.88 -18.85
CA ARG A 31 8.45 11.92 -18.77
C ARG A 31 7.16 11.42 -18.10
N ARG A 32 6.74 10.17 -18.38
CA ARG A 32 5.58 9.54 -17.72
C ARG A 32 5.81 9.38 -16.22
N VAL A 33 6.97 8.86 -15.82
CA VAL A 33 7.37 8.72 -14.41
C VAL A 33 7.41 10.08 -13.70
N GLY A 34 8.01 11.10 -14.33
CA GLY A 34 8.06 12.46 -13.80
C GLY A 34 6.65 13.05 -13.61
N ASN A 35 5.80 12.95 -14.62
CA ASN A 35 4.40 13.39 -14.54
C ASN A 35 3.62 12.63 -13.45
N TYR A 36 3.86 11.32 -13.30
CA TYR A 36 3.23 10.51 -12.26
C TYR A 36 3.60 11.03 -10.87
N ASN A 37 4.89 11.22 -10.60
CA ASN A 37 5.38 11.71 -9.31
C ASN A 37 4.93 13.14 -9.01
N LEU A 38 4.81 14.02 -10.03
CA LEU A 38 4.30 15.38 -9.85
C LEU A 38 2.81 15.40 -9.54
N ARG A 39 2.00 14.52 -10.17
CA ARG A 39 0.55 14.45 -9.94
C ARG A 39 0.16 13.65 -8.71
N ASN A 40 1.03 12.75 -8.28
CA ASN A 40 0.81 11.83 -7.15
C ASN A 40 2.01 11.89 -6.20
N PRO A 41 2.31 13.07 -5.61
CA PRO A 41 3.39 13.17 -4.64
C PRO A 41 3.15 12.15 -3.52
N PRO A 42 4.15 11.34 -3.13
CA PRO A 42 3.96 10.38 -2.07
C PRO A 42 3.69 11.16 -0.77
N GLN A 43 2.53 10.91 -0.16
CA GLN A 43 2.32 11.33 1.22
C GLN A 43 3.16 10.42 2.09
N LEU A 44 4.24 10.97 2.64
CA LEU A 44 5.13 10.27 3.54
C LEU A 44 4.81 10.73 4.96
N PHE A 45 4.87 9.81 5.91
CA PHE A 45 4.70 10.13 7.32
C PHE A 45 5.89 9.58 8.10
N ASP A 46 6.42 10.40 9.00
CA ASP A 46 7.25 9.90 10.09
C ASP A 46 6.31 9.22 11.08
N CYS A 47 6.49 7.91 11.24
CA CYS A 47 5.61 7.07 12.06
C CYS A 47 6.38 6.59 13.27
N ARG A 48 5.96 7.02 14.45
CA ARG A 48 6.53 6.61 15.73
C ARG A 48 5.54 5.71 16.46
N GLN A 49 5.91 4.45 16.67
CA GLN A 49 5.13 3.55 17.50
C GLN A 49 5.34 3.90 18.98
N ILE A 50 4.24 3.95 19.73
CA ILE A 50 4.22 4.17 21.17
C ILE A 50 3.86 2.82 21.82
N GLU A 51 4.73 2.34 22.70
CA GLU A 51 4.53 1.07 23.41
C GLU A 51 4.03 1.30 24.84
N ASP A 52 4.18 2.51 25.38
CA ASP A 52 3.73 2.89 26.71
C ASP A 52 2.20 2.86 26.81
N ARG A 53 1.69 2.39 27.95
CA ARG A 53 0.26 2.37 28.26
C ARG A 53 -0.27 3.71 28.73
N ASP A 54 0.58 4.52 29.35
CA ASP A 54 0.26 5.82 29.91
C ASP A 54 1.18 6.87 29.27
N PHE A 55 0.62 7.81 28.52
CA PHE A 55 1.37 8.89 27.89
C PHE A 55 0.49 10.13 27.70
N THR A 56 1.05 11.19 27.10
CA THR A 56 0.30 12.43 26.83
C THR A 56 0.30 12.73 25.34
N PHE A 57 -0.85 13.13 24.80
CA PHE A 57 -1.00 13.60 23.43
C PHE A 57 -1.87 14.85 23.39
N ALA A 58 -1.46 15.86 22.63
CA ALA A 58 -2.15 17.16 22.54
C ALA A 58 -2.50 17.76 23.92
N GLY A 59 -1.61 17.59 24.91
CA GLY A 59 -1.80 18.08 26.28
C GLY A 59 -2.79 17.27 27.14
N ARG A 60 -3.27 16.12 26.66
CA ARG A 60 -4.25 15.27 27.35
C ARG A 60 -3.66 13.90 27.68
N PRO A 61 -3.99 13.32 28.85
CA PRO A 61 -3.55 11.98 29.20
C PRO A 61 -4.22 10.95 28.28
N VAL A 62 -3.43 9.99 27.79
CA VAL A 62 -3.86 8.80 27.07
C VAL A 62 -3.50 7.59 27.91
N ARG A 63 -4.46 6.69 28.11
CA ARG A 63 -4.28 5.46 28.89
C ARG A 63 -4.90 4.25 28.21
N LEU A 64 -4.14 3.15 28.12
CA LEU A 64 -4.60 1.86 27.58
C LEU A 64 -4.54 0.77 28.65
N GLU A 65 -5.71 0.24 29.01
CA GLU A 65 -5.86 -0.78 30.05
C GLU A 65 -6.46 -2.07 29.49
N ASP A 66 -6.01 -3.20 30.03
CA ASP A 66 -6.69 -4.47 29.75
C ASP A 66 -8.09 -4.43 30.37
N ALA A 67 -9.08 -4.83 29.58
CA ALA A 67 -10.47 -4.86 29.98
C ALA A 67 -11.15 -6.15 29.49
N ALA A 68 -12.43 -6.28 29.83
CA ALA A 68 -13.32 -7.22 29.19
C ALA A 68 -14.42 -6.44 28.45
N ASP A 69 -14.83 -6.93 27.28
CA ASP A 69 -16.01 -6.40 26.61
C ASP A 69 -17.31 -6.88 27.30
N GLU A 70 -18.46 -6.46 26.76
CA GLU A 70 -19.79 -6.82 27.29
C GLU A 70 -20.06 -8.33 27.32
N HIS A 71 -19.28 -9.13 26.57
CA HIS A 71 -19.38 -10.58 26.50
C HIS A 71 -18.28 -11.30 27.28
N GLY A 72 -17.47 -10.57 28.07
CA GLY A 72 -16.35 -11.14 28.83
C GLY A 72 -15.13 -11.49 27.98
N ARG A 73 -15.07 -11.09 26.70
CA ARG A 73 -13.92 -11.32 25.82
C ARG A 73 -12.83 -10.30 26.12
N SER A 74 -11.58 -10.67 25.81
CA SER A 74 -10.44 -9.77 26.00
C SER A 74 -10.64 -8.46 25.23
N ALA A 75 -10.49 -7.35 25.93
CA ALA A 75 -10.65 -6.01 25.37
C ALA A 75 -9.52 -5.10 25.85
N VAL A 76 -9.38 -3.96 25.19
CA VAL A 76 -8.58 -2.83 25.67
C VAL A 76 -9.51 -1.64 25.86
N ARG A 77 -9.39 -0.98 27.01
CA ARG A 77 -10.01 0.32 27.26
C ARG A 77 -9.01 1.41 26.96
N LEU A 78 -9.32 2.23 25.96
CA LEU A 78 -8.62 3.45 25.61
C LEU A 78 -9.31 4.63 26.30
N THR A 79 -8.57 5.36 27.12
CA THR A 79 -9.00 6.62 27.74
C THR A 79 -8.18 7.77 27.16
N TYR A 80 -8.84 8.87 26.80
CA TYR A 80 -8.21 10.08 26.27
C TYR A 80 -8.87 11.31 26.88
N GLY A 81 -8.20 11.96 27.83
CA GLY A 81 -8.83 12.96 28.70
C GLY A 81 -10.06 12.38 29.41
N ASP A 82 -11.23 12.96 29.16
CA ASP A 82 -12.50 12.56 29.78
C ASP A 82 -13.30 11.53 28.95
N ARG A 83 -12.79 11.13 27.78
CA ARG A 83 -13.44 10.17 26.89
C ARG A 83 -12.83 8.79 27.07
N SER A 84 -13.66 7.76 26.99
CA SER A 84 -13.20 6.37 27.01
C SER A 84 -13.95 5.52 26.01
N VAL A 85 -13.24 4.61 25.34
CA VAL A 85 -13.82 3.58 24.48
C VAL A 85 -13.21 2.22 24.84
N THR A 86 -14.03 1.18 24.86
CA THR A 86 -13.56 -0.21 25.04
C THR A 86 -13.78 -0.97 23.75
N PHE A 87 -12.78 -1.71 23.30
CA PHE A 87 -12.86 -2.50 22.07
C PHE A 87 -12.21 -3.87 22.23
N ALA A 88 -12.81 -4.87 21.59
CA ALA A 88 -12.32 -6.24 21.64
C ALA A 88 -10.98 -6.36 20.92
N VAL A 89 -10.06 -7.14 21.49
CA VAL A 89 -8.73 -7.41 20.93
C VAL A 89 -8.43 -8.90 21.01
N HIS A 90 -7.41 -9.35 20.29
CA HIS A 90 -6.88 -10.69 20.52
C HIS A 90 -6.37 -10.80 21.97
N PRO A 91 -6.67 -11.89 22.70
CA PRO A 91 -6.16 -12.08 24.05
C PRO A 91 -4.62 -11.97 24.09
N PRO A 92 -4.04 -11.15 24.98
CA PRO A 92 -2.59 -11.05 25.10
C PRO A 92 -2.05 -12.33 25.74
N VAL A 93 -0.77 -12.63 25.48
CA VAL A 93 -0.06 -13.74 26.14
C VAL A 93 0.06 -13.50 27.65
N ILE A 94 0.27 -12.24 28.05
CA ILE A 94 0.38 -11.80 29.44
C ILE A 94 -0.52 -10.58 29.64
N LYS A 95 -1.47 -10.68 30.58
CA LYS A 95 -2.36 -9.57 30.95
C LYS A 95 -1.62 -8.56 31.83
N ASN A 96 -2.01 -7.29 31.75
CA ASN A 96 -1.51 -6.18 32.55
C ASN A 96 0.02 -6.04 32.52
N PHE A 97 0.63 -6.39 31.39
CA PHE A 97 2.06 -6.17 31.19
C PHE A 97 2.36 -4.67 31.18
N GLY A 98 3.59 -4.25 31.54
CA GLY A 98 3.92 -2.84 31.73
C GLY A 98 3.75 -1.97 30.46
N ASP A 99 3.88 -2.58 29.29
CA ASP A 99 3.73 -1.95 27.98
C ASP A 99 2.70 -2.69 27.10
N LEU A 100 2.58 -2.24 25.85
CA LEU A 100 1.71 -2.80 24.81
C LEU A 100 2.37 -3.93 24.00
N GLY A 101 3.59 -4.35 24.34
CA GLY A 101 4.34 -5.40 23.65
C GLY A 101 3.57 -6.71 23.46
N PRO A 102 2.82 -7.23 24.45
CA PRO A 102 2.00 -8.44 24.27
C PRO A 102 0.89 -8.32 23.22
N TYR A 103 0.58 -7.10 22.79
CA TYR A 103 -0.40 -6.82 21.74
C TYR A 103 0.22 -6.49 20.39
N ALA A 104 1.55 -6.42 20.25
CA ALA A 104 2.22 -5.85 19.07
C ALA A 104 1.83 -6.48 17.72
N ASP A 105 1.30 -7.71 17.71
CA ASP A 105 0.82 -8.37 16.49
C ASP A 105 -0.63 -7.99 16.12
N TRP A 106 -1.38 -7.32 16.99
CA TRP A 106 -2.81 -7.06 16.84
C TRP A 106 -3.19 -5.61 17.10
N LEU A 107 -2.44 -4.91 17.94
CA LEU A 107 -2.66 -3.53 18.34
C LEU A 107 -1.39 -2.73 18.12
N ALA A 108 -1.53 -1.54 17.56
CA ALA A 108 -0.47 -0.54 17.51
C ALA A 108 -1.00 0.82 17.93
N VAL A 109 -0.20 1.58 18.66
CA VAL A 109 -0.42 3.00 18.89
C VAL A 109 0.65 3.75 18.11
N VAL A 110 0.23 4.58 17.16
CA VAL A 110 1.15 5.21 16.21
C VAL A 110 0.87 6.71 16.18
N GLU A 111 1.94 7.47 16.42
CA GLU A 111 1.98 8.90 16.16
C GLU A 111 2.54 9.15 14.77
N LEU A 112 1.84 9.94 13.96
CA LEU A 112 2.19 10.22 12.57
C LEU A 112 2.41 11.73 12.39
N SER A 113 3.55 12.09 11.79
CA SER A 113 3.86 13.46 11.37
C SER A 113 4.09 13.49 9.86
N PRO A 114 3.46 14.39 9.10
CA PRO A 114 3.64 14.44 7.65
C PRO A 114 5.08 14.86 7.30
N LEU A 115 5.62 14.22 6.26
CA LEU A 115 6.94 14.50 5.70
C LEU A 115 6.79 15.17 4.33
N GLU A 116 7.53 16.25 4.12
CA GLU A 116 7.77 16.86 2.81
C GLU A 116 9.26 16.86 2.52
N LEU A 117 9.64 16.33 1.35
CA LEU A 117 11.04 16.23 0.91
C LEU A 117 11.98 15.60 1.97
N GLY A 118 11.45 14.61 2.71
CA GLY A 118 12.20 13.88 3.75
C GLY A 118 12.37 14.64 5.06
N ARG A 119 11.66 15.75 5.27
CA ARG A 119 11.65 16.50 6.53
C ARG A 119 10.25 16.59 7.10
N ILE A 120 10.13 16.59 8.42
CA ILE A 120 8.85 16.79 9.10
C ILE A 120 8.37 18.20 8.77
N VAL A 121 7.13 18.30 8.28
CA VAL A 121 6.47 19.57 8.06
C VAL A 121 6.15 20.18 9.42
N THR A 122 6.54 21.42 9.64
CA THR A 122 6.20 22.18 10.85
C THR A 122 5.38 23.40 10.47
N ASP A 123 4.49 23.84 11.35
CA ASP A 123 3.79 25.11 11.21
C ASP A 123 4.71 26.32 11.40
N GLU A 124 4.13 27.53 11.35
CA GLU A 124 4.85 28.80 11.55
C GLU A 124 5.54 28.92 12.93
N HIS A 125 5.11 28.11 13.90
CA HIS A 125 5.66 28.06 15.25
C HIS A 125 6.67 26.93 15.44
N GLY A 126 7.01 26.19 14.38
CA GLY A 126 7.92 25.05 14.45
C GLY A 126 7.29 23.78 15.05
N VAL A 127 5.96 23.74 15.19
CA VAL A 127 5.23 22.59 15.71
C VAL A 127 4.79 21.69 14.55
N ALA A 128 5.20 20.42 14.59
CA ALA A 128 4.75 19.45 13.59
C ALA A 128 3.28 19.08 13.84
N PRO A 129 2.40 19.13 12.82
CA PRO A 129 1.06 18.60 12.96
C PRO A 129 1.17 17.08 13.17
N ARG A 130 0.61 16.61 14.29
CA ARG A 130 0.68 15.22 14.72
C ARG A 130 -0.70 14.61 14.70
N ARG A 131 -0.79 13.37 14.22
CA ARG A 131 -1.96 12.51 14.36
C ARG A 131 -1.61 11.37 15.28
N LEU A 132 -2.52 11.02 16.17
CA LEU A 132 -2.38 9.83 17.01
C LEU A 132 -3.50 8.87 16.66
N ALA A 133 -3.13 7.64 16.31
CA ALA A 133 -4.07 6.58 16.00
C ALA A 133 -3.77 5.35 16.84
N VAL A 134 -4.82 4.74 17.38
CA VAL A 134 -4.79 3.37 17.90
C VAL A 134 -5.39 2.46 16.83
N ILE A 135 -4.63 1.47 16.41
CA ILE A 135 -4.97 0.56 15.32
C ILE A 135 -5.14 -0.82 15.90
N ASN A 136 -6.36 -1.33 15.85
CA ASN A 136 -6.69 -2.68 16.23
C ASN A 136 -6.99 -3.51 14.97
N ARG A 137 -6.15 -4.51 14.71
CA ARG A 137 -6.35 -5.47 13.63
C ARG A 137 -7.34 -6.53 14.07
N ASN A 138 -8.48 -6.55 13.41
CA ASN A 138 -9.52 -7.55 13.60
C ASN A 138 -9.55 -8.48 12.39
N THR A 139 -9.66 -9.78 12.65
CA THR A 139 -9.90 -10.79 11.64
C THR A 139 -11.35 -11.23 11.75
N ALA A 140 -12.23 -10.65 10.94
CA ALA A 140 -13.57 -11.20 10.77
C ALA A 140 -13.43 -12.65 10.28
N GLY A 141 -13.98 -13.61 11.03
CA GLY A 141 -13.95 -15.03 10.65
C GLY A 141 -12.63 -15.76 10.93
N PHE A 142 -11.82 -15.32 11.91
CA PHE A 142 -10.77 -16.19 12.45
C PHE A 142 -11.41 -17.43 13.08
N ASP A 143 -11.30 -18.53 12.36
CA ASP A 143 -11.62 -19.86 12.84
C ASP A 143 -10.33 -20.47 13.44
N PRO A 144 -10.24 -20.61 14.78
CA PRO A 144 -9.06 -21.18 15.43
C PRO A 144 -8.78 -22.62 15.01
N ASP A 145 -9.76 -23.35 14.46
CA ASP A 145 -9.65 -24.77 14.14
C ASP A 145 -9.04 -25.02 12.75
N THR A 146 -9.04 -24.04 11.83
CA THR A 146 -8.61 -24.27 10.44
C THR A 146 -7.13 -23.97 10.16
N TRP A 147 -6.32 -23.59 11.16
CA TRP A 147 -4.92 -23.14 10.94
C TRP A 147 -4.78 -22.07 9.82
N GLY A 148 -5.90 -21.45 9.43
CA GLY A 148 -6.03 -20.72 8.19
C GLY A 148 -5.49 -19.32 8.39
N SER A 149 -4.31 -19.06 7.84
CA SER A 149 -3.81 -17.70 7.69
C SER A 149 -4.91 -16.87 7.00
N VAL A 150 -5.63 -16.05 7.77
CA VAL A 150 -6.54 -15.07 7.18
C VAL A 150 -5.67 -14.25 6.25
N ARG A 151 -6.03 -14.23 4.96
CA ARG A 151 -5.20 -13.56 3.95
C ARG A 151 -5.11 -12.10 4.37
N VAL A 152 -3.95 -11.48 4.20
CA VAL A 152 -3.73 -10.06 4.56
C VAL A 152 -4.82 -9.14 4.00
N LYS A 153 -5.34 -9.44 2.80
CA LYS A 153 -6.43 -8.69 2.15
C LYS A 153 -7.75 -8.72 2.94
N ASP A 154 -7.97 -9.74 3.77
CA ASP A 154 -9.21 -9.98 4.50
C ASP A 154 -9.13 -9.41 5.94
N TRP A 155 -8.00 -8.81 6.33
CA TRP A 155 -7.86 -8.13 7.61
C TRP A 155 -8.67 -6.84 7.64
N LEU A 156 -9.34 -6.61 8.76
CA LEU A 156 -10.00 -5.34 9.09
C LEU A 156 -9.14 -4.59 10.10
N PHE A 157 -9.18 -3.27 10.03
CA PHE A 157 -8.46 -2.39 10.93
C PHE A 157 -9.45 -1.42 11.53
N ASP A 158 -9.77 -1.59 12.81
CA ASP A 158 -10.45 -0.57 13.59
C ASP A 158 -9.43 0.51 13.95
N ILE A 159 -9.62 1.71 13.42
CA ILE A 159 -8.77 2.87 13.64
C ILE A 159 -9.52 3.83 14.56
N TYR A 160 -8.89 4.13 15.70
CA TYR A 160 -9.34 5.13 16.67
C TYR A 160 -8.38 6.33 16.57
N GLU A 161 -8.82 7.40 15.91
CA GLU A 161 -8.05 8.65 15.79
C GLU A 161 -8.35 9.54 16.99
N LEU A 162 -7.31 9.94 17.72
CA LEU A 162 -7.40 10.85 18.86
C LEU A 162 -7.20 12.27 18.33
N THR A 163 -8.26 13.06 18.30
CA THR A 163 -8.20 14.41 17.74
C THR A 163 -7.60 15.39 18.75
N PRO A 164 -6.95 16.48 18.33
CA PRO A 164 -6.50 17.53 19.25
C PRO A 164 -7.64 18.15 20.08
N ALA A 165 -8.88 18.11 19.57
CA ALA A 165 -10.07 18.59 20.27
C ALA A 165 -10.45 17.73 21.49
N GLY A 166 -9.96 16.49 21.58
CA GLY A 166 -10.27 15.55 22.66
C GLY A 166 -11.30 14.49 22.29
N ASP A 167 -11.62 14.35 20.99
CA ASP A 167 -12.54 13.32 20.50
C ASP A 167 -11.78 12.05 20.12
N ILE A 168 -12.51 10.93 20.13
CA ILE A 168 -12.03 9.63 19.68
C ILE A 168 -12.88 9.21 18.47
N ASP A 169 -12.37 9.42 17.27
CA ASP A 169 -13.05 9.08 16.03
C ASP A 169 -12.76 7.62 15.67
N ARG A 170 -13.82 6.80 15.59
CA ARG A 170 -13.72 5.40 15.20
C ARG A 170 -14.08 5.21 13.74
N SER A 171 -13.28 4.44 13.02
CA SER A 171 -13.63 3.94 11.70
C SER A 171 -13.02 2.57 11.43
N THR A 172 -13.71 1.73 10.68
CA THR A 172 -13.22 0.41 10.28
C THR A 172 -12.76 0.46 8.84
N HIS A 173 -11.56 -0.05 8.58
CA HIS A 173 -10.95 -0.01 7.26
C HIS A 173 -10.42 -1.37 6.81
N GLN A 174 -10.23 -1.53 5.51
CA GLN A 174 -9.64 -2.71 4.90
C GLN A 174 -8.76 -2.38 3.69
N PHE A 175 -7.70 -3.17 3.49
CA PHE A 175 -6.87 -3.05 2.30
C PHE A 175 -7.64 -3.41 1.03
N GLN A 176 -7.53 -2.57 0.01
CA GLN A 176 -8.16 -2.85 -1.29
C GLN A 176 -7.43 -3.95 -2.05
N THR A 177 -8.19 -4.73 -2.83
CA THR A 177 -7.65 -5.69 -3.79
C THR A 177 -8.05 -5.32 -5.21
N ARG A 178 -7.22 -5.69 -6.18
CA ARG A 178 -7.54 -5.52 -7.59
C ARG A 178 -8.29 -6.75 -8.09
N ASN A 179 -9.46 -6.55 -8.65
CA ASN A 179 -10.17 -7.58 -9.38
C ASN A 179 -9.39 -7.93 -10.64
N ARG A 180 -9.08 -9.22 -10.84
CA ARG A 180 -8.25 -9.67 -11.97
C ARG A 180 -8.95 -9.55 -13.32
N VAL A 181 -10.27 -9.58 -13.33
CA VAL A 181 -11.10 -9.55 -14.56
C VAL A 181 -11.38 -8.11 -14.96
N SER A 182 -11.96 -7.33 -14.06
CA SER A 182 -12.32 -5.93 -14.34
C SER A 182 -11.14 -4.96 -14.20
N GLY A 183 -10.10 -5.35 -13.48
CA GLY A 183 -8.99 -4.47 -13.13
C GLY A 183 -9.34 -3.40 -12.08
N ALA A 184 -10.59 -3.34 -11.61
CA ALA A 184 -11.08 -2.39 -10.63
C ALA A 184 -10.52 -2.67 -9.23
N MET A 185 -10.43 -1.63 -8.40
CA MET A 185 -10.09 -1.76 -6.99
C MET A 185 -11.37 -2.02 -6.19
N GLU A 186 -11.37 -3.07 -5.39
CA GLU A 186 -12.52 -3.51 -4.61
C GLU A 186 -12.10 -3.75 -3.15
N THR A 187 -13.02 -3.49 -2.23
CA THR A 187 -12.86 -3.83 -0.81
C THR A 187 -13.38 -5.26 -0.61
N PRO A 188 -12.57 -6.21 -0.10
CA PRO A 188 -13.02 -7.60 0.08
C PRO A 188 -14.33 -7.76 0.87
N ALA A 189 -14.52 -6.97 1.93
CA ALA A 189 -15.75 -6.96 2.73
C ALA A 189 -17.00 -6.60 1.90
N GLU A 190 -16.89 -5.62 0.98
CA GLU A 190 -17.98 -5.27 0.06
C GLU A 190 -18.27 -6.42 -0.92
N VAL A 191 -17.24 -7.09 -1.43
CA VAL A 191 -17.39 -8.23 -2.35
C VAL A 191 -18.05 -9.42 -1.64
N GLU A 192 -17.66 -9.69 -0.41
CA GLU A 192 -18.23 -10.76 0.40
C GLU A 192 -19.67 -10.48 0.79
N ALA A 193 -19.99 -9.27 1.25
CA ALA A 193 -21.36 -8.86 1.56
C ALA A 193 -22.30 -9.00 0.35
N ARG A 194 -21.85 -8.63 -0.86
CA ARG A 194 -22.63 -8.82 -2.10
C ARG A 194 -22.89 -10.30 -2.39
N ARG A 195 -21.87 -11.15 -2.26
CA ARG A 195 -22.00 -12.60 -2.45
C ARG A 195 -22.95 -13.23 -1.44
N GLU A 196 -22.96 -12.75 -0.21
CA GLU A 196 -23.89 -13.22 0.82
C GLU A 196 -25.34 -12.84 0.50
N LEU A 197 -25.59 -11.62 0.01
CA LEU A 197 -26.91 -11.22 -0.47
C LEU A 197 -27.39 -12.09 -1.62
N GLU A 198 -26.52 -12.32 -2.61
CA GLU A 198 -26.81 -13.19 -3.76
C GLU A 198 -27.15 -14.62 -3.30
N LYS A 199 -26.36 -15.19 -2.37
CA LYS A 199 -26.62 -16.52 -1.79
C LYS A 199 -27.96 -16.56 -1.03
N ALA A 200 -28.34 -15.46 -0.39
CA ALA A 200 -29.62 -15.31 0.28
C ALA A 200 -30.79 -15.06 -0.69
N GLY A 201 -30.56 -15.09 -2.00
CA GLY A 201 -31.56 -14.82 -3.03
C GLY A 201 -31.99 -13.35 -3.10
N ARG A 202 -31.20 -12.43 -2.54
CA ARG A 202 -31.43 -10.98 -2.59
C ARG A 202 -30.58 -10.36 -3.68
N ALA A 203 -31.17 -9.49 -4.49
CA ALA A 203 -30.41 -8.73 -5.47
C ALA A 203 -29.44 -7.77 -4.74
N PRO A 204 -28.11 -7.84 -4.98
CA PRO A 204 -27.19 -6.89 -4.39
C PRO A 204 -27.46 -5.49 -4.97
N PRO A 205 -27.29 -4.42 -4.18
CA PRO A 205 -27.37 -3.06 -4.70
C PRO A 205 -26.28 -2.82 -5.76
N PRO A 206 -26.40 -1.73 -6.54
CA PRO A 206 -25.39 -1.31 -7.51
C PRO A 206 -23.97 -1.17 -6.90
N PRO A 207 -22.89 -1.36 -7.70
CA PRO A 207 -21.51 -1.31 -7.20
C PRO A 207 -21.07 0.03 -6.58
N ASP A 208 -21.72 1.14 -6.93
CA ASP A 208 -21.46 2.49 -6.42
C ASP A 208 -22.11 2.74 -5.05
N GLN A 209 -23.02 1.88 -4.61
CA GLN A 209 -23.63 1.95 -3.29
C GLN A 209 -22.92 1.00 -2.31
N ALA A 210 -22.29 1.56 -1.27
CA ALA A 210 -21.66 0.78 -0.20
C ALA A 210 -22.72 -0.02 0.59
N ILE A 211 -22.36 -1.26 0.95
CA ILE A 211 -23.22 -2.17 1.72
C ILE A 211 -22.70 -2.31 3.16
N THR A 212 -21.42 -2.04 3.36
CA THR A 212 -20.72 -2.15 4.63
C THR A 212 -20.21 -0.78 5.08
N ASP A 213 -20.00 -0.62 6.38
CA ASP A 213 -19.32 0.57 6.93
C ASP A 213 -17.78 0.49 6.78
N VAL A 214 -17.26 -0.58 6.17
CA VAL A 214 -15.83 -0.82 6.00
C VAL A 214 -15.28 0.06 4.88
N ARG A 215 -14.43 1.01 5.26
CA ARG A 215 -13.82 1.95 4.32
C ARG A 215 -12.56 1.36 3.67
N PRO A 216 -12.31 1.63 2.38
CA PRO A 216 -11.06 1.24 1.76
C PRO A 216 -9.88 2.04 2.33
N ILE A 217 -8.78 1.35 2.67
CA ILE A 217 -7.51 2.01 2.95
C ILE A 217 -6.87 2.38 1.61
N ALA A 218 -6.86 3.68 1.30
CA ALA A 218 -6.15 4.20 0.15
C ALA A 218 -4.63 4.00 0.31
N GLU A 219 -3.96 3.48 -0.70
CA GLU A 219 -2.52 3.31 -0.68
C GLU A 219 -1.79 4.64 -0.46
N ARG A 220 -0.71 4.64 0.32
CA ARG A 220 0.06 5.85 0.72
C ARG A 220 -0.67 6.84 1.63
N SER A 221 -1.91 6.57 2.04
CA SER A 221 -2.57 7.34 3.10
C SER A 221 -1.88 7.14 4.45
N TRP A 222 -2.18 8.01 5.41
CA TRP A 222 -1.71 7.82 6.79
C TRP A 222 -2.30 6.55 7.42
N GLN A 223 -3.56 6.22 7.10
CA GLN A 223 -4.21 4.98 7.55
C GLN A 223 -3.47 3.75 7.02
N TRP A 224 -2.99 3.81 5.78
CA TRP A 224 -2.17 2.77 5.19
C TRP A 224 -0.90 2.54 6.00
N GLN A 225 -0.15 3.60 6.28
CA GLN A 225 1.11 3.49 7.02
C GLN A 225 0.89 3.05 8.47
N ALA A 226 -0.14 3.58 9.14
CA ALA A 226 -0.54 3.18 10.48
C ALA A 226 -0.94 1.70 10.56
N ALA A 227 -1.74 1.22 9.59
CA ALA A 227 -2.20 -0.17 9.54
C ALA A 227 -1.04 -1.17 9.44
N LEU A 228 0.07 -0.80 8.77
CA LEU A 228 1.25 -1.66 8.66
C LEU A 228 1.92 -1.96 10.01
N PHE A 229 1.74 -1.12 11.04
CA PHE A 229 2.28 -1.39 12.38
C PHE A 229 1.48 -2.44 13.15
N ALA A 230 0.22 -2.68 12.78
CA ALA A 230 -0.59 -3.76 13.35
C ALA A 230 -0.50 -5.06 12.54
N VAL A 231 0.37 -5.11 11.53
CA VAL A 231 0.66 -6.32 10.74
C VAL A 231 1.80 -7.10 11.40
N PRO A 232 1.66 -8.42 11.63
CA PRO A 232 2.69 -9.25 12.24
C PRO A 232 4.01 -9.14 11.47
N ARG A 233 5.11 -8.91 12.20
CA ARG A 233 6.43 -8.67 11.61
C ARG A 233 6.91 -9.84 10.72
N GLY A 234 6.53 -11.07 11.05
CA GLY A 234 6.84 -12.26 10.24
C GLY A 234 5.97 -12.41 8.97
N GLN A 235 4.87 -11.68 8.87
CA GLN A 235 3.93 -11.69 7.76
C GLN A 235 3.93 -10.39 6.95
N VAL A 236 4.95 -9.54 7.09
CA VAL A 236 5.25 -8.44 6.16
C VAL A 236 5.77 -9.02 4.83
N SER A 237 5.04 -9.97 4.28
CA SER A 237 5.29 -10.63 3.01
C SER A 237 4.90 -9.67 1.90
N ARG A 238 5.92 -9.13 1.22
CA ARG A 238 5.88 -8.69 -0.19
C ARG A 238 4.64 -7.87 -0.57
N TYR A 239 4.13 -7.01 0.31
CA TYR A 239 3.15 -6.03 -0.12
C TYR A 239 3.88 -5.08 -1.06
N ARG A 240 3.85 -5.40 -2.35
CA ARG A 240 4.36 -4.52 -3.40
C ARG A 240 3.38 -3.37 -3.47
N PHE A 241 3.88 -2.15 -3.28
CA PHE A 241 3.13 -0.97 -3.61
C PHE A 241 2.57 -1.13 -5.03
N ARG A 242 1.24 -1.12 -5.15
CA ARG A 242 0.56 -1.37 -6.43
C ARG A 242 0.43 -0.09 -7.23
N THR A 243 0.38 1.04 -6.54
CA THR A 243 0.45 2.37 -7.13
C THR A 243 1.87 2.89 -7.04
N ASP A 244 2.64 2.62 -8.09
CA ASP A 244 3.94 3.23 -8.31
C ASP A 244 4.04 3.79 -9.72
N ALA A 245 5.16 4.44 -10.04
CA ALA A 245 5.35 5.02 -11.36
C ALA A 245 5.45 3.95 -12.47
N VAL A 246 5.67 2.67 -12.12
CA VAL A 246 5.74 1.55 -13.07
C VAL A 246 4.34 1.09 -13.46
N ALA A 247 3.52 0.76 -12.46
CA ALA A 247 2.17 0.23 -12.62
C ALA A 247 1.12 1.33 -12.90
N GLY A 248 1.35 2.54 -12.40
CA GLY A 248 0.38 3.64 -12.46
C GLY A 248 -0.75 3.51 -11.45
N ASN A 249 -1.81 4.30 -11.64
CA ASN A 249 -3.08 4.19 -10.93
C ASN A 249 -4.25 4.45 -11.88
N LEU A 250 -5.49 4.50 -11.37
CA LEU A 250 -6.69 4.67 -12.20
C LEU A 250 -6.75 6.01 -12.95
N THR A 251 -6.06 7.05 -12.46
CA THR A 251 -6.11 8.42 -13.02
C THR A 251 -4.83 8.82 -13.75
N THR A 252 -3.73 8.11 -13.50
CA THR A 252 -2.41 8.42 -14.01
C THR A 252 -1.71 7.15 -14.51
N GLU A 253 -1.43 7.10 -15.81
CA GLU A 253 -0.66 6.01 -16.41
C GLU A 253 0.74 5.91 -15.78
N GLY A 254 1.18 4.68 -15.51
CA GLY A 254 2.57 4.39 -15.18
C GLY A 254 3.45 4.34 -16.43
N MET A 255 4.57 3.63 -16.36
CA MET A 255 5.45 3.38 -17.51
C MET A 255 4.69 2.75 -18.69
N GLY A 256 3.76 1.82 -18.40
CA GLY A 256 2.91 1.19 -19.40
C GLY A 256 3.72 0.47 -20.49
N TRP A 257 3.33 0.65 -21.76
CA TRP A 257 3.99 0.01 -22.91
C TRP A 257 5.40 0.53 -23.21
N THR A 258 5.80 1.67 -22.64
CA THR A 258 7.14 2.24 -22.89
C THR A 258 8.25 1.35 -22.34
N LEU A 259 8.00 0.63 -21.24
CA LEU A 259 8.95 -0.31 -20.65
C LEU A 259 9.26 -1.51 -21.58
N PRO A 260 8.27 -2.29 -22.06
CA PRO A 260 8.56 -3.38 -23.00
C PRO A 260 9.11 -2.87 -24.33
N LEU A 261 8.63 -1.71 -24.87
CA LEU A 261 9.20 -1.20 -26.11
C LEU A 261 10.67 -0.83 -25.96
N THR A 262 11.05 -0.16 -24.86
CA THR A 262 12.46 0.16 -24.57
C THR A 262 13.29 -1.13 -24.49
N GLY A 263 12.80 -2.14 -23.75
CA GLY A 263 13.48 -3.43 -23.61
C GLY A 263 13.70 -4.16 -24.93
N PHE A 264 12.65 -4.33 -25.75
CA PHE A 264 12.76 -4.97 -27.06
C PHE A 264 13.64 -4.18 -28.03
N SER A 265 13.59 -2.86 -27.98
CA SER A 265 14.43 -1.99 -28.82
C SER A 265 15.90 -2.09 -28.43
N MET A 266 16.22 -2.16 -27.14
CA MET A 266 17.59 -2.42 -26.69
C MET A 266 18.10 -3.79 -27.17
N MET A 267 17.26 -4.84 -27.08
CA MET A 267 17.62 -6.15 -27.62
C MET A 267 17.86 -6.12 -29.14
N GLY A 268 16.98 -5.47 -29.90
CA GLY A 268 17.14 -5.30 -31.34
C GLY A 268 18.41 -4.55 -31.71
N ALA A 269 18.78 -3.53 -30.93
CA ALA A 269 20.01 -2.79 -31.12
C ALA A 269 21.26 -3.68 -30.93
N LEU A 270 21.26 -4.52 -29.90
CA LEU A 270 22.34 -5.48 -29.64
C LEU A 270 22.45 -6.54 -30.75
N VAL A 271 21.32 -7.07 -31.24
CA VAL A 271 21.31 -8.01 -32.36
C VAL A 271 21.83 -7.36 -33.64
N GLY A 272 21.37 -6.15 -33.97
CA GLY A 272 21.84 -5.39 -35.13
C GLY A 272 23.35 -5.15 -35.07
N MET A 273 23.86 -4.79 -33.89
CA MET A 273 25.30 -4.62 -33.66
C MET A 273 26.08 -5.93 -33.85
N GLY A 274 25.55 -7.06 -33.35
CA GLY A 274 26.14 -8.37 -33.55
C GLY A 274 26.25 -8.76 -35.04
N VAL A 275 25.21 -8.52 -35.83
CA VAL A 275 25.21 -8.74 -37.30
C VAL A 275 26.20 -7.82 -38.01
N PHE A 276 26.29 -6.56 -37.59
CA PHE A 276 27.26 -5.61 -38.15
C PHE A 276 28.70 -6.09 -37.92
N LEU A 277 29.02 -6.53 -36.69
CA LEU A 277 30.36 -6.99 -36.31
C LEU A 277 30.75 -8.33 -36.97
N SER A 278 29.82 -9.28 -37.12
CA SER A 278 30.10 -10.58 -37.75
C SER A 278 30.51 -10.43 -39.23
N GLY A 279 29.97 -9.42 -39.93
CA GLY A 279 30.39 -9.09 -41.29
C GLY A 279 31.85 -8.66 -41.43
N PHE A 280 32.54 -8.28 -40.34
CA PHE A 280 33.98 -8.02 -40.36
C PHE A 280 34.81 -9.29 -40.21
N VAL A 281 34.32 -10.27 -39.45
CA VAL A 281 35.01 -11.54 -39.21
C VAL A 281 35.06 -12.37 -40.50
N ALA A 282 33.95 -12.42 -41.26
CA ALA A 282 33.85 -13.20 -42.50
C ALA A 282 34.81 -12.74 -43.61
N ARG A 283 35.38 -11.51 -43.54
CA ARG A 283 36.37 -11.01 -44.51
C ARG A 283 37.82 -11.36 -44.16
N ARG A 284 38.10 -11.90 -42.96
CA ARG A 284 39.47 -12.26 -42.55
C ARG A 284 39.84 -13.72 -42.80
N THR A 285 38.89 -14.55 -43.20
CA THR A 285 39.07 -16.01 -43.41
C THR A 285 39.14 -16.42 -44.89
N VAL A 286 39.38 -15.47 -45.79
CA VAL A 286 39.63 -15.69 -47.23
C VAL A 286 40.94 -14.97 -47.56
#